data_AF-A0A066ZLK1-F1
#
_entry.id   AF-A0A066ZLK1-F1
#
_cell.length_a   1.000
_cell.length_b   1.000
_cell.length_c   1.000
_cell.angle_alpha   90.00
_cell.angle_beta   90.00
_cell.angle_gamma   90.00
#
_symmetry.space_group_name_H-M   'P 1'
#
loop_
_entity.id
_entity.type
_entity.pdbx_description
1 polymer ?
#
loop_
_entity_poly.entity_id
_entity_poly.type
_entity_poly.pdbx_seq_one_letter_code
_entity_poly.pdbx_strand_id
1 'polypeptide(L)'
;MRGLIVRKPWIDFILENIKPWEMRTQDAKKIRGRIALIEQGTGLIVGETNLVDSIPGMSHEELITHTDKHLIEDEQLLKKWNVAWVLENSKRYEQPIRYIHPPGAVIWVKNLKDRLV
;
A
#
# COMPACT_ATOMS: atom_id res chain seq x y z
N MET A 1 0.43 15.25 2.88
CA MET A 1 0.92 13.85 2.74
C MET A 1 -0.24 12.90 3.02
N ARG A 2 -0.38 11.83 2.23
CA ARG A 2 -1.39 10.77 2.46
C ARG A 2 -0.72 9.55 3.09
N GLY A 3 -1.44 8.81 3.91
CA GLY A 3 -1.00 7.53 4.47
C GLY A 3 -1.87 6.38 3.98
N LEU A 4 -1.26 5.32 3.49
CA LEU A 4 -1.90 4.08 3.11
C LEU A 4 -1.89 3.11 4.29
N ILE A 5 -3.06 2.60 4.66
CA ILE A 5 -3.20 1.58 5.70
C ILE A 5 -2.99 0.21 5.05
N VAL A 6 -1.99 -0.51 5.55
CA VAL A 6 -1.63 -1.85 5.06
C VAL A 6 -1.50 -2.80 6.24
N ARG A 7 -2.02 -4.02 6.08
CA ARG A 7 -1.97 -5.07 7.10
C ARG A 7 -0.72 -5.92 6.96
N LYS A 8 -0.31 -6.59 8.03
CA LYS A 8 0.69 -7.67 7.95
C LYS A 8 0.14 -8.90 7.21
N PRO A 9 0.99 -9.67 6.51
CA PRO A 9 2.44 -9.44 6.33
C PRO A 9 2.80 -8.44 5.21
N TRP A 10 1.82 -8.00 4.42
CA TRP A 10 2.04 -7.23 3.19
C TRP A 10 2.82 -5.93 3.38
N ILE A 11 2.58 -5.23 4.48
CA ILE A 11 3.31 -3.99 4.77
C ILE A 11 4.82 -4.22 4.92
N ASP A 12 5.20 -5.36 5.51
CA ASP A 12 6.61 -5.69 5.69
C ASP A 12 7.26 -5.99 4.35
N PHE A 13 6.55 -6.73 3.49
CA PHE A 13 7.02 -7.02 2.14
C PHE A 13 7.20 -5.77 1.27
N ILE A 14 6.32 -4.77 1.41
CA ILE A 14 6.48 -3.48 0.72
C ILE A 14 7.72 -2.75 1.25
N LEU A 15 7.90 -2.71 2.58
CA LEU A 15 9.01 -2.00 3.23
C LEU A 15 10.37 -2.67 3.01
N GLU A 16 10.39 -3.98 2.78
CA GLU A 16 11.56 -4.77 2.39
C GLU A 16 11.83 -4.70 0.88
N ASN A 17 11.00 -3.98 0.12
CA ASN A 17 11.07 -3.87 -1.35
C ASN A 17 10.94 -5.22 -2.09
N ILE A 18 10.39 -6.25 -1.44
CA ILE A 18 10.13 -7.56 -2.08
C ILE A 18 8.78 -7.59 -2.80
N LYS A 19 7.84 -6.70 -2.42
CA LYS A 19 6.51 -6.57 -3.03
C LYS A 19 6.35 -5.16 -3.62
N PRO A 20 6.76 -4.95 -4.88
CA PRO A 20 6.58 -3.66 -5.54
C PRO A 20 5.12 -3.36 -5.89
N TRP A 21 4.23 -4.36 -5.97
CA TRP A 21 2.82 -4.15 -6.35
C TRP A 21 1.87 -4.36 -5.18
N GLU A 22 1.13 -3.31 -4.81
CA GLU A 22 0.00 -3.39 -3.88
C GLU A 22 -1.31 -3.61 -4.64
N MET A 23 -1.96 -4.73 -4.40
CA MET A 23 -3.14 -5.14 -5.17
C MET A 23 -4.42 -4.61 -4.53
N ARG A 24 -5.27 -3.98 -5.35
CA ARG A 24 -6.54 -3.39 -4.93
C ARG A 24 -7.64 -3.67 -5.95
N THR A 25 -8.89 -3.45 -5.54
CA THR A 25 -10.06 -3.48 -6.45
C THR A 25 -10.24 -2.15 -7.19
N GLN A 26 -9.68 -1.06 -6.66
CA GLN A 26 -9.88 0.27 -7.21
C GLN A 26 -8.54 0.93 -7.56
N ASP A 27 -8.57 1.65 -8.68
CA ASP A 27 -7.49 2.50 -9.13
C ASP A 27 -7.21 3.66 -8.15
N ALA A 28 -5.93 3.99 -7.99
CA ALA A 28 -5.48 5.15 -7.25
C ALA A 28 -5.89 6.49 -7.87
N LYS A 29 -6.38 6.51 -9.14
CA LYS A 29 -6.97 7.57 -10.00
C LYS A 29 -6.29 8.94 -10.06
N LYS A 30 -5.81 9.50 -8.94
CA LYS A 30 -5.15 10.80 -8.80
C LYS A 30 -4.05 10.83 -7.73
N ILE A 31 -3.73 9.70 -7.09
CA ILE A 31 -2.66 9.63 -6.08
C ILE A 31 -1.39 9.20 -6.78
N ARG A 32 -0.37 10.03 -6.70
CA ARG A 32 0.99 9.74 -7.13
C ARG A 32 2.00 10.40 -6.20
N GLY A 33 3.22 9.91 -6.23
CA GLY A 33 4.34 10.39 -5.43
C GLY A 33 4.38 9.79 -4.03
N ARG A 34 5.09 10.47 -3.14
CA ARG A 34 5.41 9.98 -1.80
C ARG A 34 4.17 9.84 -0.92
N ILE A 35 3.97 8.65 -0.38
CA ILE A 35 2.93 8.31 0.59
C ILE A 35 3.56 7.65 1.82
N ALA A 36 2.93 7.85 2.98
CA ALA A 36 3.28 7.15 4.21
C ALA A 36 2.65 5.76 4.24
N LEU A 37 3.31 4.81 4.91
CA LEU A 37 2.81 3.46 5.14
C LEU A 37 2.44 3.31 6.63
N ILE A 38 1.19 2.94 6.87
CA ILE A 38 0.60 2.80 8.20
C ILE A 38 0.31 1.33 8.46
N GLU A 39 0.85 0.79 9.55
CA GLU A 39 0.56 -0.59 9.96
C GLU A 39 -0.85 -0.65 10.57
N GLN A 40 -1.73 -1.43 9.95
CA GLN A 40 -3.14 -1.54 10.34
C GLN A 40 -3.27 -1.90 11.82
N GLY A 41 -4.13 -1.16 12.55
CA GLY A 41 -4.45 -1.43 13.95
C GLY A 41 -3.45 -0.89 14.97
N THR A 42 -2.30 -0.35 14.54
CA THR A 42 -1.25 0.11 15.47
C THR A 42 -1.29 1.61 15.77
N GLY A 43 -1.84 2.42 14.85
CA GLY A 43 -1.73 3.88 14.93
C GLY A 43 -0.31 4.39 14.66
N LEU A 44 0.52 3.59 13.97
CA LEU A 44 1.91 3.92 13.66
C LEU A 44 2.13 4.04 12.15
N ILE A 45 2.86 5.10 11.78
CA ILE A 45 3.50 5.23 10.48
C ILE A 45 4.86 4.56 10.58
N VAL A 46 5.04 3.47 9.84
CA VAL A 46 6.23 2.61 9.92
C VAL A 46 7.22 2.85 8.79
N GLY A 47 6.85 3.67 7.81
CA GLY A 47 7.71 4.02 6.70
C GLY A 47 7.00 4.86 5.64
N GLU A 48 7.62 4.92 4.47
CA GLU A 48 7.11 5.62 3.30
C GLU A 48 7.47 4.85 2.02
N THR A 49 6.77 5.17 0.94
CA THR A 49 7.04 4.65 -0.41
C THR A 49 6.56 5.65 -1.46
N ASN A 50 7.01 5.50 -2.71
CA ASN A 50 6.52 6.27 -3.83
C ASN A 50 5.48 5.47 -4.60
N LEU A 51 4.24 5.97 -4.68
CA LEU A 51 3.24 5.44 -5.59
C LEU A 51 3.48 6.05 -6.98
N VAL A 52 4.12 5.30 -7.85
CA VAL A 52 4.57 5.79 -9.18
C VAL A 52 3.53 5.52 -10.26
N ASP A 53 2.77 4.42 -10.14
CA ASP A 53 1.73 4.09 -11.10
C ASP A 53 0.56 3.29 -10.50
N SER A 54 -0.50 3.12 -11.29
CA SER A 54 -1.65 2.29 -10.99
C SER A 54 -2.17 1.68 -12.29
N ILE A 55 -2.09 0.35 -12.39
CA ILE A 55 -2.40 -0.43 -13.58
C ILE A 55 -3.75 -1.13 -13.35
N PRO A 56 -4.87 -0.58 -13.85
CA PRO A 56 -6.19 -1.20 -13.69
C PRO A 56 -6.47 -2.25 -14.75
N GLY A 57 -7.39 -3.16 -14.43
CA GLY A 57 -8.01 -4.04 -15.43
C GLY A 57 -7.12 -5.17 -15.92
N MET A 58 -6.15 -5.60 -15.10
CA MET A 58 -5.34 -6.77 -15.44
C MET A 58 -6.20 -8.03 -15.53
N SER A 59 -5.96 -8.81 -16.57
CA SER A 59 -6.50 -10.15 -16.74
C SER A 59 -5.93 -11.13 -15.71
N HIS A 60 -6.60 -12.27 -15.54
CA HIS A 60 -6.12 -13.34 -14.65
C HIS A 60 -4.73 -13.86 -15.06
N GLU A 61 -4.49 -13.96 -16.37
CA GLU A 61 -3.20 -14.41 -16.92
C GLU A 61 -2.07 -13.41 -16.61
N GLU A 62 -2.34 -12.11 -16.75
CA GLU A 62 -1.39 -11.05 -16.38
C GLU A 62 -1.10 -11.06 -14.88
N LEU A 63 -2.10 -11.31 -14.03
CA LEU A 63 -1.91 -11.42 -12.59
C LEU A 63 -1.02 -12.62 -12.24
N ILE A 64 -1.31 -13.81 -12.77
CA ILE A 64 -0.48 -15.00 -12.55
C ILE A 64 0.97 -14.74 -12.99
N THR A 65 1.15 -14.15 -14.17
CA THR A 65 2.50 -13.86 -14.72
C THR A 65 3.30 -12.91 -13.84
N HIS A 66 2.63 -12.06 -13.06
CA HIS A 66 3.23 -11.07 -12.17
C HIS A 66 3.15 -11.43 -10.68
N THR A 67 2.99 -12.72 -10.37
CA THR A 67 2.95 -13.22 -8.99
C THR A 67 4.19 -12.84 -8.19
N ASP A 68 5.36 -12.74 -8.84
CA ASP A 68 6.61 -12.26 -8.26
C ASP A 68 6.54 -10.81 -7.75
N LYS A 69 5.70 -9.97 -8.36
CA LYS A 69 5.55 -8.54 -7.99
C LYS A 69 4.58 -8.31 -6.84
N HIS A 70 3.53 -9.13 -6.74
CA HIS A 70 2.49 -8.95 -5.73
C HIS A 70 2.46 -10.03 -4.64
N LEU A 71 3.10 -11.18 -4.83
CA LEU A 71 3.23 -12.27 -3.87
C LEU A 71 1.90 -12.85 -3.35
N ILE A 72 0.87 -12.89 -4.21
CA ILE A 72 -0.46 -13.42 -3.85
C ILE A 72 -0.63 -14.76 -4.56
N GLU A 73 -0.60 -15.84 -3.79
CA GLU A 73 -0.81 -17.20 -4.29
C GLU A 73 -2.31 -17.55 -4.37
N ASP A 74 -3.15 -16.91 -3.55
CA ASP A 74 -4.59 -17.13 -3.55
C ASP A 74 -5.25 -16.48 -4.77
N GLU A 75 -5.46 -17.28 -5.80
CA GLU A 75 -6.15 -16.89 -7.04
C GLU A 75 -7.58 -16.35 -6.82
N GLN A 76 -8.27 -16.74 -5.74
CA GLN A 76 -9.60 -16.18 -5.47
C GLN A 76 -9.54 -14.70 -5.10
N LEU A 77 -8.47 -14.27 -4.44
CA LEU A 77 -8.23 -12.85 -4.16
C LEU A 77 -7.96 -12.07 -5.46
N LEU A 78 -7.25 -12.68 -6.40
CA LEU A 78 -6.89 -12.07 -7.69
C LEU A 78 -8.12 -11.78 -8.57
N LYS A 79 -9.20 -12.56 -8.44
CA LYS A 79 -10.49 -12.26 -9.11
C LYS A 79 -11.06 -10.89 -8.72
N LYS A 80 -10.74 -10.41 -7.51
CA LYS A 80 -11.25 -9.14 -6.98
C LYS A 80 -10.19 -8.03 -6.97
N TRP A 81 -8.92 -8.38 -6.81
CA TRP A 81 -7.82 -7.44 -6.75
C TRP A 81 -7.05 -7.46 -8.07
N ASN A 82 -7.61 -6.78 -9.06
CA ASN A 82 -7.11 -6.71 -10.43
C ASN A 82 -6.50 -5.35 -10.80
N VAL A 83 -6.21 -4.52 -9.80
CA VAL A 83 -5.54 -3.23 -9.96
C VAL A 83 -4.24 -3.24 -9.18
N ALA A 84 -3.10 -3.09 -9.86
CA ALA A 84 -1.79 -3.00 -9.22
C ALA A 84 -1.41 -1.55 -8.99
N TRP A 85 -1.19 -1.17 -7.73
CA TRP A 85 -0.52 0.07 -7.38
C TRP A 85 0.97 -0.18 -7.33
N VAL A 86 1.71 0.50 -8.21
CA VAL A 86 3.15 0.31 -8.38
C VAL A 86 3.89 1.19 -7.38
N LEU A 87 4.65 0.54 -6.50
CA LEU A 87 5.38 1.14 -5.39
C LEU A 87 6.87 1.04 -5.64
N GLU A 88 7.61 2.12 -5.33
CA GLU A 88 9.05 2.17 -5.46
C GLU A 88 9.71 2.89 -4.29
N ASN A 89 10.98 2.59 -4.07
CA ASN A 89 11.83 3.25 -3.07
C ASN A 89 11.21 3.23 -1.66
N SER A 90 10.66 2.07 -1.27
CA SER A 90 10.07 1.93 0.05
C SER A 90 11.17 1.99 1.11
N LYS A 91 10.91 2.75 2.18
CA LYS A 91 11.83 2.95 3.29
C LYS A 91 11.12 2.72 4.61
N ARG A 92 11.61 1.76 5.38
CA ARG A 92 11.22 1.58 6.79
C ARG A 92 11.87 2.66 7.66
N TYR A 93 11.11 3.19 8.61
CA TYR A 93 11.64 4.08 9.63
C TYR A 93 12.27 3.27 10.75
N GLU A 94 13.44 3.71 11.22
CA GLU A 94 14.08 3.14 12.41
C GLU A 94 13.18 3.32 13.65
N GLN A 95 12.51 4.46 13.73
CA GLN A 95 11.53 4.77 14.77
C GLN A 95 10.17 5.06 14.13
N PRO A 96 9.15 4.22 14.36
CA PRO A 96 7.79 4.49 13.89
C PRO A 96 7.22 5.78 14.47
N ILE A 97 6.44 6.50 13.66
CA ILE A 97 5.87 7.79 14.03
C ILE A 97 4.41 7.60 14.42
N ARG A 98 4.02 8.09 15.60
CA ARG A 98 2.62 8.05 16.07
C ARG A 98 1.77 9.09 15.34
N TYR A 99 0.50 8.76 15.11
CA TYR A 99 -0.47 9.71 14.57
C TYR A 99 -1.87 9.49 15.15
N ILE A 100 -2.71 10.52 15.07
CA ILE A 100 -4.11 10.47 15.47
C ILE A 100 -4.94 9.92 14.32
N HIS A 101 -5.43 8.69 14.49
CA HIS A 101 -6.27 8.01 13.51
C HIS A 101 -7.64 8.71 13.36
N PRO A 102 -8.02 9.18 12.16
CA PRO A 102 -9.35 9.76 11.95
C PRO A 102 -10.45 8.70 11.93
N PRO A 103 -11.64 8.97 12.50
CA PRO A 103 -12.76 8.05 12.43
C PRO A 103 -13.15 7.77 10.97
N GLY A 104 -13.41 6.49 10.66
CA GLY A 104 -13.85 6.03 9.34
C GLY A 104 -12.76 5.86 8.28
N ALA A 105 -11.48 6.05 8.62
CA ALA A 105 -10.39 5.84 7.66
C ALA A 105 -10.03 4.36 7.53
N VAL A 106 -10.47 3.73 6.43
CA VAL A 106 -10.23 2.31 6.17
C VAL A 106 -8.99 2.05 5.30
N ILE A 107 -8.82 2.83 4.23
CA ILE A 107 -7.71 2.65 3.26
C ILE A 107 -6.71 3.81 3.35
N TRP A 108 -7.22 5.03 3.37
CA TRP A 108 -6.40 6.24 3.27
C TRP A 108 -6.61 7.15 4.48
N VAL A 109 -5.49 7.63 5.02
CA VAL A 109 -5.46 8.78 5.93
C VAL A 109 -5.03 10.01 5.14
N LYS A 110 -5.89 11.03 5.10
CA LYS A 110 -5.60 12.33 4.48
C LYS A 110 -4.99 13.29 5.51
N ASN A 111 -4.23 14.27 5.04
CA ASN A 111 -3.64 15.33 5.85
C ASN A 111 -2.83 14.78 7.04
N LEU A 112 -2.01 13.75 6.78
CA LEU A 112 -1.32 13.01 7.84
C LEU A 112 -0.34 13.86 8.64
N LYS A 113 0.25 14.89 8.03
CA LYS A 113 1.17 15.82 8.71
C LYS A 113 0.49 16.57 9.86
N ASP A 114 -0.79 16.88 9.71
CA ASP A 114 -1.58 17.63 10.71
C ASP A 114 -2.07 16.70 11.84
N ARG A 115 -1.68 15.42 11.81
CA ARG A 115 -2.14 14.36 12.72
C ARG A 115 -1.00 13.70 13.49
N LEU A 116 0.24 14.14 13.31
CA LEU A 116 1.38 13.59 14.04
C LEU A 116 1.30 13.98 15.52
N VAL A 117 1.84 13.13 16.39
CA VAL A 117 1.91 13.33 17.85
C VAL A 117 3.36 13.32 18.29
#